data_AF-A0A4P1RYP2-F1
#
_entry.id   AF-A0A4P1RYP2-F1
#
_cell.length_a   1.000
_cell.length_b   1.000
_cell.length_c   1.000
_cell.angle_alpha   90.00
_cell.angle_beta   90.00
_cell.angle_gamma   90.00
#
_symmetry.space_group_name_H-M   'P 1'
#
loop_
_entity.id
_entity.type
_entity.pdbx_description
1 polymer ?
#
loop_
_entity_poly.entity_id
_entity_poly.type
_entity_poly.pdbx_seq_one_letter_code
_entity_poly.pdbx_strand_id
1 'polypeptide(L)' 'MAAGLPVVSTDIPEIRFWKDHVLMAKNRESFLESCERALKLNNEEWKKSTSLSMKENTWERKVEKIYRIIQKKEANQN' A
#
# COMPACT_ATOMS: atom_id res chain seq x y z
N MET A 1 0.09 6.22 2.10
CA MET A 1 -1.13 5.39 2.27
C MET A 1 -1.59 5.32 3.72
N ALA A 2 -0.82 4.77 4.68
CA ALA A 2 -1.29 4.66 6.07
C ALA A 2 -1.56 6.03 6.75
N ALA A 3 -0.77 7.05 6.42
CA ALA A 3 -1.02 8.44 6.83
C ALA A 3 -2.12 9.15 6.01
N GLY A 4 -2.75 8.44 5.07
CA GLY A 4 -3.79 8.97 4.18
C GLY A 4 -3.32 9.96 3.12
N LEU A 5 -2.00 10.19 2.99
CA LEU A 5 -1.44 11.05 1.95
C LEU A 5 -1.37 10.32 0.59
N PRO A 6 -1.64 11.03 -0.53
CA PRO A 6 -1.30 10.58 -1.87
C PRO A 6 0.18 10.21 -1.98
N VAL A 7 0.46 9.10 -2.66
CA VAL A 7 1.82 8.58 -2.87
C VAL A 7 2.10 8.56 -4.37
N VAL A 8 3.29 9.00 -4.75
CA VAL A 8 3.83 8.86 -6.10
C VAL A 8 4.99 7.86 -6.04
N SER A 9 5.02 6.91 -6.96
CA SER A 9 6.07 5.91 -7.08
C SER A 9 6.46 5.70 -8.53
N THR A 10 7.69 5.27 -8.76
CA THR A 10 8.08 4.63 -10.02
C THR A 10 7.38 3.27 -10.17
N ASP A 11 7.22 2.80 -11.42
CA ASP A 11 6.59 1.50 -11.76
C ASP A 11 7.48 0.31 -11.39
N ILE A 12 7.58 0.04 -10.08
CA ILE A 12 8.17 -1.18 -9.52
C ILE A 12 7.09 -2.28 -9.38
N PRO A 13 7.40 -3.57 -9.55
CA PRO A 13 6.40 -4.64 -9.52
C PRO A 13 5.50 -4.63 -8.27
N GLU A 14 6.07 -4.34 -7.10
CA GLU A 14 5.39 -4.37 -5.80
C GLU A 14 4.33 -3.27 -5.67
N ILE A 15 4.49 -2.14 -6.37
CA ILE A 15 3.53 -1.04 -6.26
C ILE A 15 2.26 -1.32 -7.07
N ARG A 16 2.29 -2.27 -8.00
CA ARG A 16 1.13 -2.63 -8.84
C ARG A 16 -0.01 -3.25 -8.05
N PHE A 17 0.29 -3.89 -6.92
CA PHE A 17 -0.71 -4.35 -5.95
C PHE A 17 -1.52 -3.20 -5.33
N TRP A 18 -1.02 -1.97 -5.45
CA TRP A 18 -1.58 -0.74 -4.87
C TRP A 18 -1.98 0.29 -5.93
N LYS A 19 -2.18 -0.13 -7.19
CA LYS A 19 -2.47 0.76 -8.32
C LYS A 19 -3.66 1.71 -8.12
N ASP A 20 -4.62 1.33 -7.28
CA ASP A 20 -5.83 2.12 -7.00
C ASP A 20 -5.59 3.17 -5.89
N HIS A 21 -4.44 3.11 -5.21
CA HIS A 21 -4.09 3.95 -4.05
C HIS A 21 -2.75 4.69 -4.21
N VAL A 22 -2.08 4.53 -5.36
CA VAL A 22 -0.76 5.10 -5.66
C VAL A 22 -0.73 5.62 -7.10
N LEU A 23 -0.16 6.80 -7.30
CA LEU A 23 0.12 7.32 -8.63
C LEU A 23 1.45 6.72 -9.13
N MET A 24 1.40 5.95 -10.22
CA MET A 24 2.57 5.30 -10.80
C MET A 24 3.10 6.11 -11.99
N ALA A 25 4.40 6.40 -11.97
CA ALA A 25 5.11 7.06 -13.05
C ALA A 25 6.15 6.13 -13.70
N LYS A 26 6.33 6.27 -15.01
CA LYS A 26 7.24 5.42 -15.80
C LYS A 26 8.51 6.14 -16.26
N ASN A 27 8.54 7.46 -16.13
CA ASN A 27 9.64 8.31 -16.53
C ASN A 27 9.60 9.61 -15.71
N ARG A 28 10.59 10.48 -15.95
CA ARG A 28 10.75 11.76 -15.25
C ARG A 28 9.52 12.65 -15.41
N GLU A 29 9.03 12.82 -16.63
CA GLU A 29 7.94 13.73 -16.97
C GLU A 29 6.64 13.31 -16.27
N SER A 30 6.26 12.03 -16.41
CA SER A 30 5.08 11.47 -15.73
C SER A 30 5.18 11.48 -14.21
N PHE A 31 6.40 11.46 -13.65
CA PHE A 31 6.61 11.58 -12.21
C PHE A 31 6.28 12.99 -11.72
N LEU A 32 6.75 14.02 -12.43
CA LEU A 32 6.44 15.42 -12.11
C LEU A 32 4.93 15.70 -12.22
N GLU A 33 4.29 15.24 -13.29
CA GLU A 33 2.83 15.35 -13.46
C GLU A 33 2.06 14.63 -12.33
N SER A 34 2.55 13.47 -11.90
CA SER A 34 1.97 12.73 -10.78
C SER A 34 2.11 13.46 -9.45
N CYS A 35 3.22 14.17 -9.21
CA CYS A 35 3.39 15.02 -8.03
C CYS A 35 2.37 16.18 -8.01
N GLU A 36 2.20 16.87 -9.13
CA GLU A 36 1.19 17.93 -9.26
C GLU A 36 -0.23 17.40 -9.02
N ARG A 37 -0.53 16.22 -9.54
CA ARG A 37 -1.81 15.54 -9.30
C ARG A 37 -1.97 15.14 -7.83
N ALA A 38 -0.91 14.64 -7.19
CA ALA A 38 -0.91 14.25 -5.77
C ALA A 38 -1.27 15.44 -4.87
N LEU A 39 -0.72 16.63 -5.15
CA LEU A 39 -1.05 17.83 -4.38
C LEU A 39 -2.53 18.21 -4.47
N LYS A 40 -3.15 18.03 -5.65
CA LYS A 40 -4.59 18.31 -5.87
C LYS A 40 -5.51 17.24 -5.29
N LEU A 41 -5.06 15.98 -5.27
CA LEU A 41 -5.81 14.83 -4.74
C LEU A 41 -5.80 14.75 -3.21
N ASN A 42 -4.97 15.55 -2.53
CA ASN A 42 -4.84 15.53 -1.07
C ASN A 42 -6.09 16.10 -0.39
N ASN A 43 -7.15 15.31 -0.37
CA ASN A 43 -8.45 15.63 0.21
C ASN A 43 -8.96 14.48 1.10
N GLU A 44 -10.05 14.72 1.81
CA GLU A 44 -10.60 13.78 2.79
C GLU A 44 -11.12 12.47 2.17
N GLU A 45 -11.60 12.49 0.92
CA GLU A 45 -12.05 11.29 0.22
C GLU A 45 -10.88 10.35 -0.06
N TRP A 46 -9.80 10.89 -0.61
CA TRP A 46 -8.57 10.14 -0.85
C TRP A 46 -7.99 9.57 0.45
N LYS A 47 -7.95 10.40 1.50
CA LYS A 47 -7.45 10.02 2.81
C LYS A 47 -8.23 8.85 3.40
N LYS A 48 -9.56 8.88 3.32
CA LYS A 48 -10.43 7.80 3.79
C LYS A 48 -10.22 6.51 2.99
N SER A 49 -10.24 6.61 1.66
CA SER A 49 -10.07 5.45 0.77
C SER A 49 -8.72 4.74 1.01
N THR A 50 -7.62 5.51 1.07
CA THR A 50 -6.27 4.95 1.26
C THR A 50 -5.98 4.48 2.69
N SER A 51 -6.59 5.10 3.70
CA SER A 51 -6.46 4.62 5.09
C SER A 51 -7.22 3.31 5.30
N LEU A 52 -8.39 3.14 4.68
CA LEU A 52 -9.18 1.91 4.77
C LEU A 52 -8.44 0.70 4.19
N SER A 53 -7.79 0.85 3.03
CA SER A 53 -7.03 -0.26 2.42
C SER A 53 -5.81 -0.69 3.24
N MET A 54 -5.32 0.16 4.14
CA MET A 54 -4.19 -0.14 5.02
C MET A 54 -4.58 -0.80 6.35
N LYS A 55 -5.88 -0.85 6.71
CA LYS A 55 -6.33 -1.42 8.01
C LYS A 55 -5.91 -2.87 8.20
N GLU A 56 -5.84 -3.66 7.14
CA GLU A 56 -5.42 -5.07 7.18
C GLU A 56 -3.89 -5.25 7.19
N ASN A 57 -3.13 -4.18 7.02
CA ASN A 57 -1.67 -4.21 6.85
C ASN A 57 -0.89 -3.78 8.11
N THR A 58 -1.44 -4.03 9.30
CA THR A 58 -0.79 -3.71 10.57
C THR A 58 0.28 -4.73 10.97
N TRP A 59 1.12 -4.36 11.94
CA TRP A 59 2.14 -5.27 12.48
C TRP A 59 1.53 -6.45 13.24
N GLU A 60 0.50 -6.21 14.04
CA GLU A 60 -0.19 -7.23 14.83
C GLU A 60 -0.77 -8.33 13.94
N ARG A 61 -1.44 -7.95 12.84
CA ARG A 61 -1.98 -8.90 11.86
C ARG A 61 -0.91 -9.69 11.14
N LYS A 62 0.22 -9.06 10.81
CA LYS A 62 1.36 -9.75 10.20
C LYS A 62 1.96 -10.78 11.16
N VAL A 63 2.18 -10.39 12.42
CA VAL A 63 2.70 -11.28 13.47
C VAL A 63 1.75 -12.45 13.69
N GLU A 64 0.45 -12.19 13.82
CA GLU A 64 -0.57 -13.25 13.94
C GLU A 64 -0.52 -14.23 12.76
N LYS A 65 -0.42 -13.72 11.54
CA LYS A 65 -0.31 -14.55 10.33
C LYS A 65 0.94 -15.43 10.35
N ILE A 66 2.07 -14.88 10.77
CA ILE A 66 3.34 -15.63 10.91
C ILE A 66 3.18 -16.75 11.93
N TYR A 67 2.66 -16.45 13.13
CA TYR A 67 2.43 -17.47 14.16
C TYR A 67 1.53 -18.60 13.68
N ARG A 68 0.43 -18.28 13.00
CA ARG A 68 -0.47 -19.30 12.42
C ARG A 68 0.24 -20.20 11.39
N ILE A 69 1.15 -19.66 10.59
CA ILE A 69 1.93 -20.46 9.62
C ILE A 69 2.91 -21.38 10.34
N ILE A 70 3.59 -20.89 11.38
CA ILE A 70 4.53 -21.69 12.18
C ILE A 70 3.78 -22.87 12.83
N GLN A 71 2.67 -22.60 13.54
CA GLN A 71 1.87 -23.64 14.19
C GLN A 71 1.33 -24.70 13.21
N LYS A 72 0.89 -24.27 12.02
CA LYS A 72 0.44 -25.21 10.97
C LYS A 72 1.57 -26.10 10.46
N LYS A 73 2.79 -25.58 10.35
CA LYS A 73 3.95 -26.39 9.94
C LYS A 73 4.32 -27.40 11.01
N GLU A 74 4.31 -27.02 12.29
CA GLU A 74 4.59 -27.94 13.40
C GLU A 74 3.55 -29.07 13.50
N ALA A 75 2.27 -28.75 13.32
CA ALA A 75 1.20 -29.74 13.38
C ALA A 75 1.23 -30.76 12.23
N ASN A 76 1.75 -30.41 11.06
CA ASN A 76 1.88 -31.30 9.90
C ASN A 76 3.15 -32.18 9.91
N GLN A 77 3.99 -32.06 10.95
CA GLN A 77 5.20 -32.88 11.13
C GLN A 77 5.03 -34.00 12.17
N ASN A 78 3.87 -34.07 12.83
CA ASN A 78 3.44 -35.16 13.72
C ASN A 78 2.38 -36.03 13.03
#